data_AF-A0A9Y4MTT1-F1
#
_entry.id   AF-A0A9Y4MTT1-F1
#
_cell.length_a   1.000
_cell.length_b   1.000
_cell.length_c   1.000
_cell.angle_alpha   90.00
_cell.angle_beta   90.00
_cell.angle_gamma   90.00
#
_symmetry.space_group_name_H-M   'P 1'
#
loop_
_entity.id
_entity.type
_entity.pdbx_description
1 polymer ?
#
loop_
_entity_poly.entity_id
_entity_poly.type
_entity_poly.pdbx_seq_one_letter_code
_entity_poly.pdbx_strand_id
1 'polypeptide(L)'
;GENPQKPLLCASFQKLVFDIPVFHPLVDPVSGELDVRRAFTKWRRNHNHIWQVLMYARTVFYKINTTEPLNPEAAVLYEKDVQLFKSKVVDSVKLCNSHLFDQPKIDDPYAISFSPWNPAVHDEAKERMFTYKRRPEDHHKGTQVSGLSWVKPGSTQPFSKEDNPPQS
;
A
#
# COMPACT_ATOMS: atom_id res chain seq x y z
N GLY A 1 3.71 -49.16 -15.90
CA GLY A 1 4.53 -48.12 -15.26
C GLY A 1 3.85 -46.81 -15.52
N GLU A 2 2.92 -46.44 -14.65
CA GLU A 2 2.19 -45.17 -14.77
C GLU A 2 3.09 -44.01 -14.35
N ASN A 3 3.20 -43.04 -15.24
CA ASN A 3 3.87 -41.77 -15.02
C ASN A 3 2.97 -40.90 -14.14
N PRO A 4 3.36 -40.51 -12.91
CA PRO A 4 2.51 -39.68 -12.09
C PRO A 4 2.45 -38.29 -12.72
N GLN A 5 1.24 -37.94 -13.15
CA GLN A 5 0.83 -36.60 -13.56
C GLN A 5 1.29 -35.62 -12.47
N LYS A 6 2.37 -34.87 -12.75
CA LYS A 6 2.76 -33.72 -11.94
C LYS A 6 1.55 -32.79 -11.89
N PRO A 7 0.98 -32.48 -10.72
CA PRO A 7 -0.09 -31.50 -10.67
C PRO A 7 0.48 -30.17 -11.19
N LEU A 8 -0.20 -29.60 -12.19
CA LEU A 8 0.00 -28.26 -12.71
C LEU A 8 -0.38 -27.22 -11.63
N LEU A 9 0.34 -27.22 -10.52
CA LEU A 9 0.22 -26.26 -9.43
C LEU A 9 1.40 -25.29 -9.51
N CYS A 10 1.40 -24.35 -10.45
CA CYS A 10 2.12 -23.08 -10.26
C CYS A 10 1.80 -22.06 -11.37
N ALA A 11 0.53 -21.67 -11.47
CA ALA A 11 0.19 -20.34 -11.97
C ALA A 11 -0.64 -19.63 -10.91
N SER A 12 -0.13 -19.54 -9.67
CA SER A 12 -0.71 -18.68 -8.64
C SER A 12 -0.46 -17.23 -9.03
N PHE A 13 -1.35 -16.71 -9.88
CA PHE A 13 -1.43 -15.28 -10.11
C PHE A 13 -1.77 -14.61 -8.78
N GLN A 14 -0.96 -13.62 -8.38
CA GLN A 14 -1.17 -12.92 -7.12
C GLN A 14 -2.43 -12.07 -7.25
N LYS A 15 -3.42 -12.35 -6.40
CA LYS A 15 -4.66 -11.61 -6.33
C LYS A 15 -4.55 -10.52 -5.27
N LEU A 16 -5.21 -9.41 -5.51
CA LEU A 16 -5.47 -8.39 -4.50
C LEU A 16 -6.97 -8.29 -4.32
N VAL A 17 -7.44 -8.58 -3.11
CA VAL A 17 -8.87 -8.63 -2.78
C VAL A 17 -9.11 -7.70 -1.60
N PHE A 18 -10.14 -6.87 -1.71
CA PHE A 18 -10.60 -6.03 -0.61
C PHE A 18 -11.64 -6.79 0.22
N ASP A 19 -11.35 -6.96 1.51
CA ASP A 19 -12.27 -7.59 2.45
C ASP A 19 -13.54 -6.76 2.73
N ILE A 20 -13.38 -5.44 2.65
CA ILE A 20 -14.45 -4.46 2.80
C ILE A 20 -14.80 -3.94 1.40
N PRO A 21 -16.09 -3.81 1.04
CA PRO A 21 -16.49 -3.32 -0.27
C PRO A 21 -15.89 -1.95 -0.60
N VAL A 22 -15.14 -1.88 -1.70
CA VAL A 22 -14.55 -0.63 -2.21
C VAL A 22 -15.28 -0.21 -3.49
N PHE A 23 -15.78 1.03 -3.52
CA PHE A 23 -16.48 1.55 -4.69
C PHE A 23 -15.49 2.13 -5.71
N HIS A 24 -15.10 1.31 -6.70
CA HIS A 24 -14.11 1.71 -7.71
C HIS A 24 -14.34 0.98 -9.05
N PRO A 25 -14.13 1.61 -10.23
CA PRO A 25 -14.36 0.98 -11.54
C PRO A 25 -13.61 -0.32 -11.80
N LEU A 26 -12.38 -0.45 -11.26
CA LEU A 26 -11.50 -1.62 -11.44
C LEU A 26 -11.56 -2.63 -10.28
N VAL A 27 -12.49 -2.48 -9.35
CA VAL A 27 -12.72 -3.45 -8.27
C VAL A 27 -14.03 -4.16 -8.56
N ASP A 28 -13.99 -5.49 -8.58
CA ASP A 28 -15.20 -6.29 -8.74
C ASP A 28 -16.13 -6.10 -7.53
N PRO A 29 -17.39 -5.67 -7.73
CA PRO A 29 -18.27 -5.30 -6.62
C PRO A 29 -18.76 -6.50 -5.80
N VAL A 30 -18.58 -7.74 -6.27
CA VAL A 30 -19.07 -8.95 -5.61
C VAL A 30 -17.94 -9.66 -4.84
N SER A 31 -16.81 -9.87 -5.50
CA SER A 31 -15.65 -10.58 -4.99
C SER A 31 -14.63 -9.67 -4.28
N GLY A 32 -14.66 -8.36 -4.55
CA GLY A 32 -13.65 -7.41 -4.05
C GLY A 32 -12.29 -7.51 -4.75
N GLU A 33 -12.14 -8.34 -5.80
CA GLU A 33 -10.88 -8.49 -6.53
C GLU A 33 -10.57 -7.21 -7.34
N LEU A 34 -9.37 -6.66 -7.16
CA LEU A 34 -8.83 -5.59 -8.00
C LEU A 34 -8.30 -6.17 -9.32
N ASP A 35 -8.56 -5.51 -10.45
CA ASP A 35 -8.07 -5.93 -11.76
C ASP A 35 -6.54 -5.70 -11.97
N VAL A 36 -5.74 -6.46 -11.24
CA VAL A 36 -4.28 -6.47 -11.37
C VAL A 36 -3.80 -7.10 -12.69
N ARG A 37 -4.66 -7.85 -13.40
CA ARG A 37 -4.29 -8.55 -14.65
C ARG A 37 -4.00 -7.58 -15.78
N ARG A 38 -4.59 -6.39 -15.76
CA ARG A 38 -4.28 -5.30 -16.71
C ARG A 38 -2.81 -4.88 -16.68
N ALA A 39 -2.18 -4.90 -15.51
CA ALA A 39 -0.76 -4.57 -15.36
C ALA A 39 0.16 -5.80 -15.37
N PHE A 40 -0.34 -6.95 -14.95
CA PHE A 40 0.44 -8.17 -14.76
C PHE A 40 -0.17 -9.34 -15.55
N THR A 41 -0.20 -9.27 -16.87
CA THR A 41 -0.80 -10.34 -17.71
C THR A 41 -0.16 -11.71 -17.51
N LYS A 42 1.13 -11.75 -17.13
CA LYS A 42 1.85 -12.98 -16.75
C LYS A 42 2.75 -12.71 -15.54
N TRP A 43 2.54 -13.49 -14.46
CA TRP A 43 3.39 -13.42 -13.29
C TRP A 43 4.76 -14.07 -13.55
N ARG A 44 5.83 -13.30 -13.36
CA ARG A 44 7.23 -13.76 -13.46
C ARG A 44 7.89 -13.68 -12.10
N ARG A 45 8.15 -14.84 -11.48
CA ARG A 45 8.65 -14.97 -10.10
C ARG A 45 9.89 -14.12 -9.77
N ASN A 46 10.76 -13.91 -10.75
CA ASN A 46 12.02 -13.17 -10.59
C ASN A 46 11.92 -11.68 -10.91
N HIS A 47 10.78 -11.22 -11.45
CA HIS A 47 10.59 -9.82 -11.88
C HIS A 47 9.42 -9.15 -11.16
N ASN A 48 8.37 -9.93 -10.85
CA ASN A 48 7.16 -9.45 -10.23
C ASN A 48 7.22 -9.66 -8.73
N HIS A 49 6.96 -8.58 -8.00
CA HIS A 49 7.01 -8.54 -6.56
C HIS A 49 5.74 -7.94 -5.99
N ILE A 50 5.38 -8.32 -4.78
CA ILE A 50 4.17 -7.84 -4.09
C ILE A 50 4.16 -6.30 -4.02
N TRP A 51 5.30 -5.66 -3.77
CA TRP A 51 5.37 -4.20 -3.72
C TRP A 51 4.95 -3.53 -5.04
N GLN A 52 5.18 -4.16 -6.20
CA GLN A 52 4.74 -3.63 -7.49
C GLN A 52 3.21 -3.71 -7.62
N VAL A 53 2.59 -4.76 -7.08
CA VAL A 53 1.13 -4.89 -7.02
C VAL A 53 0.55 -3.79 -6.12
N LEU A 54 1.18 -3.52 -4.97
CA LEU A 54 0.78 -2.43 -4.08
C LEU A 54 0.96 -1.04 -4.73
N MET A 55 2.05 -0.84 -5.48
CA MET A 55 2.27 0.39 -6.25
C MET A 55 1.23 0.56 -7.36
N TYR A 56 0.89 -0.52 -8.06
CA TYR A 56 -0.17 -0.50 -9.06
C TYR A 56 -1.52 -0.17 -8.43
N ALA A 57 -1.89 -0.82 -7.32
CA ALA A 57 -3.11 -0.52 -6.58
C ALA A 57 -3.18 0.96 -6.21
N ARG A 58 -2.09 1.52 -5.66
CA ARG A 58 -1.97 2.96 -5.40
C ARG A 58 -2.27 3.77 -6.67
N THR A 59 -1.60 3.49 -7.78
CA THR A 59 -1.83 4.20 -9.05
C THR A 59 -3.29 4.15 -9.50
N VAL A 60 -3.96 3.01 -9.36
CA VAL A 60 -5.38 2.85 -9.71
C VAL A 60 -6.27 3.83 -8.95
N PHE A 61 -6.06 4.03 -7.65
CA PHE A 61 -6.84 4.98 -6.86
C PHE A 61 -6.47 6.44 -7.11
N TYR A 62 -5.25 6.73 -7.55
CA TYR A 62 -4.84 8.11 -7.91
C TYR A 62 -5.32 8.52 -9.31
N LYS A 63 -5.32 7.60 -10.26
CA LYS A 63 -5.73 7.84 -11.65
C LYS A 63 -6.77 6.80 -12.06
N ILE A 64 -8.03 7.18 -11.86
CA ILE A 64 -9.18 6.34 -12.18
C ILE A 64 -9.20 6.08 -13.69
N ASN A 65 -9.35 4.80 -14.04
CA ASN A 65 -9.54 4.34 -15.41
C ASN A 65 -10.90 3.64 -15.51
N THR A 66 -11.70 4.05 -16.49
CA THR A 66 -13.05 3.54 -16.75
C THR A 66 -13.13 2.63 -17.97
N THR A 67 -12.02 2.35 -18.64
CA THR A 67 -11.96 1.44 -19.78
C THR A 67 -12.18 0.00 -19.31
N GLU A 68 -13.17 -0.68 -19.88
CA GLU A 68 -13.53 -2.08 -19.55
C GLU A 68 -13.64 -2.33 -18.03
N PRO A 69 -14.55 -1.62 -17.33
CA PRO A 69 -14.59 -1.65 -15.88
C PRO A 69 -15.13 -3.00 -15.36
N LEU A 70 -14.61 -3.46 -14.22
CA LEU A 70 -15.21 -4.55 -13.45
C LEU A 70 -16.49 -4.10 -12.72
N ASN A 71 -16.57 -2.81 -12.41
CA ASN A 71 -17.76 -2.17 -11.85
C ASN A 71 -18.28 -1.10 -12.83
N PRO A 72 -19.20 -1.47 -13.76
CA PRO A 72 -19.77 -0.55 -14.72
C PRO A 72 -20.53 0.62 -14.07
N GLU A 73 -21.16 0.39 -12.92
CA GLU A 73 -21.86 1.45 -12.20
C GLU A 73 -20.87 2.55 -11.75
N ALA A 74 -19.76 2.16 -11.12
CA ALA A 74 -18.74 3.11 -10.69
C ALA A 74 -18.13 3.87 -11.87
N ALA A 75 -17.92 3.21 -13.01
CA ALA A 75 -17.41 3.87 -14.22
C ALA A 75 -18.40 4.90 -14.79
N VAL A 76 -19.67 4.50 -14.93
CA VAL A 76 -20.73 5.39 -15.44
C VAL A 76 -20.91 6.60 -14.52
N LEU A 77 -20.94 6.40 -13.20
CA LEU A 77 -21.05 7.50 -12.25
C LEU A 77 -19.80 8.40 -12.31
N TYR A 78 -18.59 7.85 -12.39
CA TYR A 78 -17.39 8.68 -12.52
C TYR A 78 -17.43 9.61 -13.74
N GLU A 79 -17.95 9.13 -14.87
CA GLU A 79 -18.02 9.89 -16.13
C GLU A 79 -19.22 10.85 -16.20
N LYS A 80 -20.38 10.46 -15.65
CA LYS A 80 -21.66 11.16 -15.87
C LYS A 80 -22.19 11.89 -14.63
N ASP A 81 -21.83 11.43 -13.43
CA ASP A 81 -22.27 12.01 -12.15
C ASP A 81 -21.20 11.84 -11.07
N VAL A 82 -20.16 12.68 -11.17
CA VAL A 82 -19.01 12.63 -10.27
C VAL A 82 -19.40 12.93 -8.81
N GLN A 83 -20.52 13.60 -8.57
CA GLN A 83 -20.96 13.91 -7.20
C GLN A 83 -21.54 12.67 -6.53
N LEU A 84 -22.40 11.93 -7.22
CA LEU A 84 -22.91 10.65 -6.71
C LEU A 84 -21.79 9.62 -6.58
N PHE A 85 -20.85 9.59 -7.53
CA PHE A 85 -19.63 8.78 -7.41
C PHE A 85 -18.87 9.07 -6.11
N LYS A 86 -18.58 10.35 -5.83
CA LYS A 86 -17.90 10.77 -4.60
C LYS A 86 -18.67 10.38 -3.34
N SER A 87 -20.00 10.51 -3.34
CA SER A 87 -20.83 10.09 -2.20
C SER A 87 -20.65 8.61 -1.90
N LYS A 88 -20.74 7.74 -2.93
CA LYS A 88 -20.54 6.30 -2.77
C LYS A 88 -19.12 5.95 -2.32
N VAL A 89 -18.10 6.65 -2.83
CA VAL A 89 -16.71 6.48 -2.36
C VAL A 89 -16.59 6.84 -0.89
N VAL A 90 -17.18 7.97 -0.45
CA VAL A 90 -17.18 8.38 0.96
C VAL A 90 -17.81 7.30 1.85
N ASP A 91 -18.91 6.70 1.43
CA ASP A 91 -19.56 5.63 2.19
C ASP A 91 -18.68 4.38 2.27
N SER A 92 -18.01 3.99 1.18
CA SER A 92 -17.04 2.88 1.21
C SER A 92 -15.84 3.17 2.14
N VAL A 93 -15.33 4.42 2.16
CA VAL A 93 -14.23 4.83 3.04
C VAL A 93 -14.65 4.82 4.50
N LYS A 94 -15.86 5.30 4.81
CA LYS A 94 -16.41 5.24 6.18
C LYS A 94 -16.48 3.79 6.67
N LEU A 95 -16.95 2.87 5.83
CA LEU A 95 -17.01 1.46 6.16
C LEU A 95 -15.62 0.87 6.36
N CYS A 96 -14.66 1.14 5.47
CA CYS A 96 -13.28 0.69 5.65
C CYS A 96 -12.67 1.18 6.97
N ASN A 97 -12.93 2.44 7.35
CA ASN A 97 -12.43 3.02 8.60
C ASN A 97 -13.07 2.42 9.85
N SER A 98 -14.36 2.03 9.81
CA SER A 98 -15.01 1.40 10.96
C SER A 98 -14.50 -0.01 11.24
N HIS A 99 -13.89 -0.67 10.25
CA HIS A 99 -13.33 -2.02 10.33
C HIS A 99 -11.80 -2.04 10.37
N LEU A 100 -11.14 -0.88 10.57
CA LEU A 100 -9.68 -0.76 10.51
C LEU A 100 -8.94 -1.66 11.51
N PHE A 101 -9.54 -1.90 12.67
CA PHE A 101 -8.96 -2.67 13.78
C PHE A 101 -9.57 -4.08 13.91
N ASP A 102 -10.35 -4.50 12.91
CA ASP A 102 -10.88 -5.86 12.89
C ASP A 102 -9.74 -6.87 12.79
N GLN A 103 -9.90 -8.00 13.46
CA GLN A 103 -8.96 -9.09 13.34
C GLN A 103 -9.04 -9.72 11.94
N PRO A 104 -7.92 -10.19 11.39
CA PRO A 104 -7.91 -10.92 10.13
C PRO A 104 -8.91 -12.08 10.15
N LYS A 105 -9.68 -12.24 9.07
CA LYS A 105 -10.66 -13.35 8.95
C LYS A 105 -9.99 -14.72 8.82
N ILE A 106 -8.73 -14.73 8.42
CA ILE A 106 -7.92 -15.93 8.20
C ILE A 106 -7.14 -16.18 9.48
N ASP A 107 -7.15 -17.44 9.94
CA ASP A 107 -6.31 -17.91 11.04
C ASP A 107 -4.85 -18.05 10.57
N ASP A 108 -4.20 -16.89 10.34
CA ASP A 108 -2.80 -16.76 9.99
C ASP A 108 -2.07 -16.00 11.12
N PRO A 109 -1.16 -16.67 11.86
CA PRO A 109 -0.43 -16.03 12.96
C PRO A 109 0.52 -14.93 12.49
N TYR A 110 0.80 -14.83 11.19
CA TYR A 110 1.66 -13.81 10.59
C TYR A 110 0.88 -12.73 9.83
N ALA A 111 -0.45 -12.73 9.93
CA ALA A 111 -1.27 -11.69 9.33
C ALA A 111 -0.95 -10.32 9.95
N ILE A 112 -0.84 -9.30 9.09
CA ILE A 112 -0.63 -7.93 9.53
C ILE A 112 -1.97 -7.38 10.01
N SER A 113 -2.07 -7.05 11.28
CA SER A 113 -3.23 -6.39 11.89
C SER A 113 -2.87 -4.99 12.37
N PHE A 114 -3.84 -4.08 12.32
CA PHE A 114 -3.72 -2.78 12.98
C PHE A 114 -4.37 -2.83 14.35
N SER A 115 -3.83 -2.05 15.30
CA SER A 115 -4.42 -1.85 16.61
C SER A 115 -4.44 -0.35 16.95
N PRO A 116 -5.36 0.09 17.82
CA PRO A 116 -5.32 1.44 18.34
C PRO A 116 -3.98 1.72 19.02
N TRP A 117 -3.53 2.97 18.92
CA TRP A 117 -2.30 3.39 19.58
C TRP A 117 -2.39 3.16 21.09
N ASN A 118 -1.39 2.45 21.61
CA ASN A 118 -1.20 2.17 23.03
C ASN A 118 0.24 2.55 23.44
N PRO A 119 0.46 3.64 24.19
CA PRO A 119 1.80 4.09 24.59
C PRO A 119 2.62 2.99 25.29
N ALA A 120 1.98 2.21 26.16
CA ALA A 120 2.66 1.16 26.94
C ALA A 120 3.23 0.02 26.07
N VAL A 121 2.69 -0.19 24.86
CA VAL A 121 3.14 -1.21 23.92
C VAL A 121 4.05 -0.60 22.85
N HIS A 122 3.72 0.60 22.37
CA HIS A 122 4.32 1.15 21.15
C HIS A 122 5.45 2.16 21.40
N ASP A 123 5.52 2.82 22.57
CA ASP A 123 6.52 3.88 22.81
C ASP A 123 7.95 3.36 22.72
N GLU A 124 8.26 2.21 23.31
CA GLU A 124 9.61 1.64 23.25
C GLU A 124 10.05 1.35 21.80
N ALA A 125 9.15 0.77 21.00
CA ALA A 125 9.44 0.51 19.59
C ALA A 125 9.65 1.81 18.80
N LYS A 126 8.80 2.82 19.06
CA LYS A 126 8.90 4.15 18.45
C LYS A 126 10.23 4.82 18.80
N GLU A 127 10.62 4.86 20.07
CA GLU A 127 11.89 5.45 20.51
C GLU A 127 13.11 4.72 19.92
N ARG A 128 13.06 3.39 19.80
CA ARG A 128 14.10 2.61 19.11
C ARG A 128 14.25 2.96 17.64
N MET A 129 13.13 3.15 16.93
CA MET A 129 13.16 3.57 15.51
C MET A 129 13.77 4.96 15.33
N PHE A 130 13.50 5.90 16.26
CA PHE A 130 14.09 7.24 16.22
C PHE A 130 15.56 7.30 16.65
N THR A 131 15.99 6.43 17.57
CA THR A 131 17.39 6.35 18.03
C THR A 131 18.30 5.60 17.06
N TYR A 132 17.81 4.62 16.30
CA TYR A 132 18.62 3.93 15.29
C TYR A 132 19.11 4.87 14.17
N LYS A 133 18.35 5.94 13.87
CA LYS A 133 18.81 7.02 12.97
C LYS A 133 19.90 7.92 13.58
N ARG A 134 20.16 7.82 14.88
CA ARG A 134 21.20 8.55 15.62
C ARG A 134 22.41 7.67 15.97
N ARG A 135 22.80 6.72 15.11
CA ARG A 135 24.17 6.18 15.25
C ARG A 135 25.15 7.33 15.05
N PRO A 136 26.15 7.53 15.93
CA PRO A 136 27.24 8.44 15.66
C PRO A 136 27.88 8.02 14.34
N GLU A 137 28.26 9.00 13.54
CA GLU A 137 29.13 8.79 12.39
C GLU A 137 30.38 8.04 12.89
N ASP A 138 30.45 6.73 12.63
CA ASP A 138 31.72 6.02 12.69
C ASP A 138 32.64 6.75 11.72
N HIS A 139 33.62 7.44 12.29
CA HIS A 139 34.61 8.25 11.61
C HIS A 139 35.39 7.42 10.59
N HIS A 140 34.81 7.20 9.42
CA HIS A 140 35.53 6.81 8.23
C HIS A 140 35.81 8.10 7.47
N LYS A 141 37.06 8.55 7.58
CA LYS A 141 37.63 9.57 6.69
C LYS A 141 37.53 9.05 5.25
N GLY A 142 36.48 9.43 4.54
CA GLY A 142 36.28 9.06 3.15
C GLY A 142 34.94 9.54 2.63
N THR A 143 34.96 10.68 1.95
CA THR A 143 33.91 11.17 1.03
C THR A 143 32.53 11.38 1.67
N GLN A 144 32.30 12.61 2.12
CA GLN A 144 31.01 13.15 2.55
C GLN A 144 29.93 12.99 1.46
N VAL A 145 29.12 11.94 1.56
CA VAL A 145 27.82 11.89 0.90
C VAL A 145 26.78 12.20 1.98
N SER A 146 26.56 13.50 2.22
CA SER A 146 25.48 13.98 3.09
C SER A 146 24.16 13.36 2.61
N GLY A 147 23.60 12.47 3.42
CA GLY A 147 22.31 11.85 3.13
C GLY A 147 21.24 12.92 2.99
N LEU A 148 20.48 12.87 1.90
CA LEU A 148 19.39 13.79 1.56
C LEU A 148 18.19 13.60 2.52
N SER A 149 18.35 13.93 3.80
CA SER A 149 17.24 14.04 4.72
C SER A 149 16.53 15.36 4.48
N TRP A 150 15.31 15.31 3.97
CA TRP A 150 14.44 16.47 3.82
C TRP A 150 13.68 16.81 5.11
N VAL A 151 14.06 16.23 6.25
CA VAL A 151 13.42 16.47 7.56
C VAL A 151 14.50 16.66 8.61
N LYS A 152 14.39 17.74 9.40
CA LYS A 152 15.25 17.99 10.56
C LYS A 152 15.12 16.85 11.57
N PRO A 153 16.23 16.36 12.13
CA PRO A 153 16.19 15.46 13.28
C PRO A 153 15.29 16.04 14.39
N GLY A 154 14.33 15.24 14.88
CA GLY A 154 13.38 15.66 15.91
C GLY A 154 12.15 16.44 15.39
N SER A 155 12.07 16.74 14.10
CA SER A 155 10.88 17.34 13.47
C SER A 155 10.02 16.29 12.78
N THR A 156 8.70 16.48 12.80
CA THR A 156 7.74 15.73 11.98
C THR A 156 7.33 16.49 10.71
N GLN A 157 7.83 17.72 10.52
CA GLN A 157 7.49 18.56 9.36
C GLN A 157 8.35 18.21 8.14
N PRO A 158 7.75 17.79 7.01
CA PRO A 158 8.45 17.61 5.74
C PRO A 158 9.11 18.91 5.28
N PHE A 159 10.31 18.83 4.71
CA PHE A 159 11.13 19.95 4.20
C PHE A 159 11.68 20.91 5.26
N SER A 160 11.72 20.52 6.52
CA SER A 160 12.48 21.25 7.53
C SER A 160 13.97 21.10 7.23
N LYS A 161 14.60 22.09 6.58
CA LYS A 161 16.05 22.19 6.39
C LYS A 161 16.65 23.26 7.31
N GLU A 162 17.89 23.05 7.73
CA GLU A 162 18.66 24.09 8.41
C GLU A 162 19.07 25.15 7.39
N ASP A 163 18.71 26.41 7.64
CA ASP A 163 19.23 27.55 6.87
C ASP A 163 20.68 27.77 7.29
N ASN A 164 21.61 27.05 6.68
CA ASN A 164 23.02 27.41 6.76
C ASN A 164 23.30 28.45 5.67
N PRO A 165 23.57 29.73 6.02
CA PRO A 165 24.04 30.68 5.03
C PRO A 165 25.40 30.21 4.48
N PRO A 166 25.68 30.46 3.19
CA PRO A 166 26.97 30.09 2.60
C PRO A 166 28.09 30.83 3.34
N GLN A 167 29.05 30.08 3.88
CA GLN A 167 30.27 30.66 4.42
C GLN A 167 31.12 31.18 3.25
N SER A 168 31.33 32.51 3.23
CA SER A 168 32.21 33.22 2.30
C SER A 168 33.69 32.89 2.51
#